data_AF-A0A480BVH0-F1
#
_entry.id   AF-A0A480BVH0-F1
#
_cell.length_a   1.000
_cell.length_b   1.000
_cell.length_c   1.000
_cell.angle_alpha   90.00
_cell.angle_beta   90.00
_cell.angle_gamma   90.00
#
_symmetry.space_group_name_H-M   'P 1'
#
loop_
_entity.id
_entity.type
_entity.pdbx_description
1 polymer ?
#
loop_
_entity_poly.entity_id
_entity_poly.type
_entity_poly.pdbx_seq_one_letter_code
_entity_poly.pdbx_strand_id
1 'polypeptide(L)'
;MTSWVNYDDVLDQLRAFGLDVDALEINTPRPVRCREIGGDRERRGWYWLSDIDLVGKDGTRGLYITGAFGIYRGAENVKAKVEFRRHRVSVSAEQKAAMDARHREMQQRRKALRQAEIQRAAQKAQHAWAAYLPDGDSPYLERKRVRGHGVRYSPSGNGTIAIPMCDADGRIWGLQIIRANRAGRHKLEKEYWPAGLEKIGHFHLIGSPQAGGVVLVAEGYATAATLHAALAQFAS
;
A
#
# COMPACT_ATOMS: atom_id res chain seq x y z
N MET A 1 -6.20 34.49 -8.43
CA MET A 1 -5.50 33.48 -7.61
C MET A 1 -6.25 33.37 -6.30
N THR A 2 -6.69 32.18 -5.93
CA THR A 2 -7.27 31.94 -4.61
C THR A 2 -6.14 32.07 -3.59
N SER A 3 -6.20 33.07 -2.71
CA SER A 3 -5.19 33.30 -1.67
C SER A 3 -5.72 32.78 -0.34
N TRP A 4 -5.07 31.79 0.24
CA TRP A 4 -5.42 31.30 1.57
C TRP A 4 -4.76 32.16 2.64
N VAL A 5 -5.54 32.58 3.64
CA VAL A 5 -5.10 33.52 4.68
C VAL A 5 -3.94 32.96 5.52
N ASN A 6 -3.94 31.66 5.77
CA ASN A 6 -2.95 30.97 6.60
C ASN A 6 -1.94 30.13 5.81
N TYR A 7 -1.74 30.39 4.52
CA TYR A 7 -0.86 29.58 3.67
C TYR A 7 0.54 29.39 4.25
N ASP A 8 1.21 30.49 4.60
CA ASP A 8 2.57 30.46 5.14
C ASP A 8 2.62 29.80 6.53
N ASP A 9 1.61 30.01 7.37
CA ASP A 9 1.51 29.36 8.69
C ASP A 9 1.38 27.83 8.54
N VAL A 10 0.59 27.35 7.57
CA VAL A 10 0.48 25.90 7.30
C VAL A 10 1.79 25.35 6.74
N LEU A 11 2.43 26.05 5.80
CA LEU A 11 3.71 25.61 5.23
C LEU A 11 4.81 25.52 6.31
N ASP A 12 4.88 26.51 7.19
CA ASP A 12 5.78 26.53 8.35
C ASP A 12 5.52 25.35 9.29
N GLN A 13 4.25 25.02 9.56
CA GLN A 13 3.89 23.88 10.40
C GLN A 13 4.34 22.54 9.82
N LEU A 14 4.13 22.32 8.51
CA LEU A 14 4.57 21.10 7.83
C LEU A 14 6.10 20.96 7.85
N ARG A 15 6.83 22.05 7.59
CA ARG A 15 8.30 22.07 7.61
C ARG A 15 8.86 21.88 9.03
N ALA A 16 8.26 22.52 10.03
CA ALA A 16 8.62 22.34 11.43
C ALA A 16 8.36 20.90 11.93
N PHE A 17 7.40 20.19 11.32
CA PHE A 17 7.17 18.76 11.57
C PHE A 17 8.21 17.85 10.87
N GLY A 18 9.06 18.41 10.01
CA GLY A 18 10.08 17.68 9.26
C GLY A 18 9.68 17.30 7.84
N LEU A 19 8.61 17.86 7.26
CA LEU A 19 8.18 17.56 5.89
C LEU A 19 8.87 18.46 4.86
N ASP A 20 9.48 17.84 3.85
CA ASP A 20 10.15 18.51 2.72
C ASP A 20 9.09 18.91 1.67
N VAL A 21 8.56 20.13 1.81
CA VAL A 21 7.47 20.68 1.00
C VAL A 21 7.76 22.13 0.62
N ASP A 22 7.67 22.44 -0.66
CA ASP A 22 7.86 23.80 -1.21
C ASP A 22 6.56 24.52 -1.52
N ALA A 23 5.54 23.77 -1.94
CA ALA A 23 4.22 24.30 -2.26
C ALA A 23 3.14 23.36 -1.74
N LEU A 24 2.06 23.92 -1.20
CA LEU A 24 0.94 23.15 -0.68
C LEU A 24 0.00 22.75 -1.81
N GLU A 25 -0.36 21.47 -1.83
CA GLU A 25 -1.46 20.97 -2.64
C GLU A 25 -2.69 20.83 -1.74
N ILE A 26 -3.77 21.53 -2.10
CA ILE A 26 -4.99 21.67 -1.29
C ILE A 26 -6.16 21.06 -2.07
N ASN A 27 -7.12 20.47 -1.36
CA ASN A 27 -8.28 19.77 -1.92
C ASN A 27 -7.92 18.57 -2.83
N THR A 28 -6.79 17.92 -2.55
CA THR A 28 -6.40 16.71 -3.28
C THR A 28 -7.32 15.54 -2.93
N PRO A 29 -7.59 14.61 -3.87
CA PRO A 29 -8.45 13.45 -3.61
C PRO A 29 -7.79 12.40 -2.68
N ARG A 30 -6.48 12.53 -2.45
CA ARG A 30 -5.68 11.64 -1.60
C ARG A 30 -4.57 12.44 -0.90
N PRO A 31 -4.06 11.95 0.24
CA PRO A 31 -2.90 12.53 0.89
C PRO A 31 -1.72 12.65 -0.08
N VAL A 32 -1.10 13.81 -0.07
CA VAL A 32 0.09 14.10 -0.88
C VAL A 32 1.28 13.49 -0.17
N ARG A 33 2.14 12.79 -0.92
CA ARG A 33 3.33 12.11 -0.39
C ARG A 33 4.57 12.97 -0.61
N CYS A 34 5.25 13.32 0.47
CA CYS A 34 6.47 14.12 0.47
C CYS A 34 7.61 13.40 1.19
N ARG A 35 8.84 13.89 1.00
CA ARG A 35 10.02 13.42 1.72
C ARG A 35 10.06 14.04 3.12
N GLU A 36 10.94 13.50 3.93
CA GLU A 36 11.34 14.11 5.19
C GLU A 36 12.58 15.00 4.94
N ILE A 37 12.66 16.14 5.61
CA ILE A 37 13.81 17.03 5.55
C ILE A 37 15.03 16.28 6.10
N GLY A 38 16.11 16.22 5.31
CA GLY A 38 17.32 15.46 5.67
C GLY A 38 17.14 13.94 5.66
N GLY A 39 15.98 13.43 5.23
CA GLY A 39 15.71 12.01 5.09
C GLY A 39 16.28 11.38 3.81
N ASP A 40 16.04 10.09 3.65
CA ASP A 40 16.33 9.38 2.40
C ASP A 40 15.36 9.80 1.26
N ARG A 41 15.47 9.15 0.10
CA ARG A 41 14.56 9.43 -1.04
C ARG A 41 13.15 8.87 -0.83
N GLU A 42 12.88 8.16 0.26
CA GLU A 42 11.59 7.57 0.53
C GLU A 42 10.58 8.65 0.94
N ARG A 43 9.41 8.63 0.31
CA ARG A 43 8.35 9.58 0.59
C ARG A 43 7.49 9.08 1.74
N ARG A 44 8.02 9.11 2.96
CA ARG A 44 7.34 8.68 4.20
C ARG A 44 6.36 9.73 4.74
N GLY A 45 6.64 11.00 4.47
CA GLY A 45 5.82 12.14 4.82
C GLY A 45 4.50 12.20 4.06
N TRP A 46 3.48 12.78 4.68
CA TRP A 46 2.23 13.11 4.04
C TRP A 46 1.55 14.34 4.62
N TYR A 47 0.73 14.97 3.81
CA TYR A 47 -0.29 15.92 4.24
C TYR A 47 -1.57 15.74 3.44
N TRP A 48 -2.69 16.09 4.05
CA TRP A 48 -3.97 16.15 3.36
C TRP A 48 -4.74 17.37 3.84
N LEU A 49 -4.81 18.36 2.95
CA LEU A 49 -5.28 19.70 3.23
C LEU A 49 -6.55 19.99 2.46
N SER A 50 -7.46 20.72 3.10
CA SER A 50 -8.71 21.21 2.51
C SER A 50 -8.91 22.66 2.89
N ASP A 51 -9.65 23.39 2.07
CA ASP A 51 -10.01 24.76 2.39
C ASP A 51 -11.41 24.90 2.99
N ILE A 52 -11.58 26.00 3.71
CA ILE A 52 -12.83 26.38 4.36
C ILE A 52 -12.93 27.90 4.45
N ASP A 53 -14.11 28.43 4.16
CA ASP A 53 -14.44 29.81 4.46
C ASP A 53 -14.66 29.98 5.97
N LEU A 54 -13.85 30.81 6.61
CA LEU A 54 -14.02 31.18 8.01
C LEU A 54 -14.18 32.69 8.14
N VAL A 55 -14.84 33.09 9.22
CA VAL A 55 -14.95 34.50 9.62
C VAL A 55 -14.05 34.68 10.84
N GLY A 56 -13.09 35.59 10.75
CA GLY A 56 -12.24 36.01 11.86
C GLY A 56 -13.04 36.65 12.97
N LYS A 57 -12.47 36.73 14.18
CA LYS A 57 -13.12 37.44 15.30
C LYS A 57 -13.39 38.93 15.02
N ASP A 58 -12.65 39.51 14.08
CA ASP A 58 -12.81 40.86 13.56
C ASP A 58 -13.94 40.99 12.51
N GLY A 59 -14.64 39.88 12.18
CA GLY A 59 -15.69 39.85 11.17
C GLY A 59 -15.18 39.64 9.74
N THR A 60 -13.86 39.54 9.55
CA THR A 60 -13.27 39.40 8.22
C THR A 60 -13.44 37.96 7.71
N ARG A 61 -14.14 37.79 6.59
CA ARG A 61 -14.24 36.49 5.92
C ARG A 61 -12.98 36.22 5.10
N GLY A 62 -12.45 35.02 5.22
CA GLY A 62 -11.29 34.57 4.45
C GLY A 62 -11.32 33.08 4.20
N LEU A 63 -10.57 32.64 3.19
CA LEU A 63 -10.37 31.23 2.90
C LEU A 63 -9.17 30.71 3.69
N TYR A 64 -9.38 29.68 4.48
CA TYR A 64 -8.38 29.10 5.36
C TYR A 64 -8.11 27.64 4.99
N ILE A 65 -6.89 27.20 5.21
CA ILE A 65 -6.47 25.81 5.06
C ILE A 65 -6.65 25.10 6.39
N THR A 66 -7.23 23.92 6.32
CA THR A 66 -7.36 22.93 7.40
C THR A 66 -6.82 21.59 6.92
N GLY A 67 -6.66 20.66 7.85
CA GLY A 67 -6.30 19.28 7.50
C GLY A 67 -5.37 18.65 8.53
N ALA A 68 -4.64 17.64 8.08
CA ALA A 68 -3.67 16.93 8.88
C ALA A 68 -2.43 16.56 8.07
N PHE A 69 -1.34 16.34 8.77
CA PHE A 69 -0.06 15.94 8.19
C PHE A 69 0.66 14.99 9.14
N GLY A 70 1.63 14.24 8.63
CA GLY A 70 2.32 13.23 9.42
C GLY A 70 3.44 12.52 8.67
N ILE A 71 4.12 11.63 9.38
CA ILE A 71 5.20 10.78 8.86
C ILE A 71 4.90 9.33 9.28
N TYR A 72 4.94 8.42 8.31
CA TYR A 72 4.90 6.99 8.62
C TYR A 72 6.29 6.49 9.03
N ARG A 73 6.36 5.71 10.10
CA ARG A 73 7.56 5.01 10.57
C ARG A 73 7.22 3.54 10.77
N GLY A 74 7.52 2.70 9.78
CA GLY A 74 7.05 1.32 9.78
C GLY A 74 5.51 1.25 9.82
N ALA A 75 4.94 0.61 10.84
CA ALA A 75 3.50 0.53 11.07
C ALA A 75 2.92 1.76 11.78
N GLU A 76 3.76 2.63 12.35
CA GLU A 76 3.32 3.81 13.09
C GLU A 76 3.04 5.00 12.17
N ASN A 77 2.10 5.86 12.59
CA ASN A 77 1.75 7.10 11.90
C ASN A 77 1.74 8.26 12.90
N VAL A 78 2.89 8.94 13.03
CA VAL A 78 3.01 10.14 13.85
C VAL A 78 2.39 11.30 13.07
N LYS A 79 1.34 11.91 13.61
CA LYS A 79 0.51 12.88 12.88
C LYS A 79 0.07 14.06 13.77
N ALA A 80 -0.13 15.20 13.13
CA ALA A 80 -0.68 16.42 13.72
C ALA A 80 -1.79 16.99 12.83
N LYS A 81 -2.59 17.88 13.40
CA LYS A 81 -3.59 18.68 12.67
C LYS A 81 -3.01 20.06 12.40
N VAL A 82 -3.49 20.70 11.33
CA VAL A 82 -3.23 22.13 11.11
C VAL A 82 -3.83 22.92 12.27
N GLU A 83 -3.01 23.76 12.87
CA GLU A 83 -3.39 24.70 13.93
C GLU A 83 -3.50 26.11 13.37
N PHE A 84 -4.41 26.92 13.91
CA PHE A 84 -4.48 28.35 13.58
C PHE A 84 -3.60 29.14 14.55
N ARG A 85 -2.27 29.07 14.38
CA ARG A 85 -1.31 29.66 15.34
C ARG A 85 -1.26 31.18 15.26
N ARG A 86 -1.27 31.70 14.03
CA ARG A 86 -1.13 33.14 13.74
C ARG A 86 -2.45 33.86 13.49
N HIS A 87 -3.57 33.14 13.50
CA HIS A 87 -4.87 33.68 13.11
C HIS A 87 -5.90 33.50 14.22
N ARG A 88 -6.55 34.61 14.63
CA ARG A 88 -7.64 34.60 15.62
C ARG A 88 -8.98 34.21 14.97
N VAL A 89 -9.02 33.01 14.40
CA VAL A 89 -10.24 32.37 13.87
C VAL A 89 -10.68 31.27 14.81
N SER A 90 -11.99 31.15 15.01
CA SER A 90 -12.61 30.01 15.69
C SER A 90 -13.50 29.28 14.71
N VAL A 91 -13.30 27.96 14.60
CA VAL A 91 -14.20 27.09 13.85
C VAL A 91 -15.42 26.80 14.72
N SER A 92 -16.61 27.11 14.22
CA SER A 92 -17.86 26.81 14.94
C SER A 92 -18.10 25.30 15.05
N ALA A 93 -18.94 24.87 15.98
CA ALA A 93 -19.31 23.46 16.12
C ALA A 93 -19.94 22.90 14.83
N GLU A 94 -20.75 23.70 14.15
CA GLU A 94 -21.38 23.37 12.87
C GLU A 94 -20.33 23.19 11.75
N GLN A 95 -19.37 24.11 11.64
CA GLN A 95 -18.28 24.01 10.67
C GLN A 95 -17.41 22.78 10.92
N LYS A 96 -17.12 22.47 12.19
CA LYS A 96 -16.40 21.25 12.56
C LYS A 96 -17.17 19.99 12.15
N ALA A 97 -18.47 19.94 12.43
CA ALA A 97 -19.32 18.82 12.03
C ALA A 97 -19.37 18.64 10.51
N ALA A 98 -19.44 19.74 9.75
CA ALA A 98 -19.40 19.72 8.29
C ALA A 98 -18.05 19.20 7.75
N MET A 99 -16.93 19.58 8.36
CA MET A 99 -15.60 19.05 7.99
C MET A 99 -15.48 17.55 8.29
N ASP A 100 -15.92 17.12 9.47
CA ASP A 100 -15.89 15.70 9.85
C ASP A 100 -16.81 14.86 8.95
N ALA A 101 -17.95 15.41 8.50
CA ALA A 101 -18.81 14.77 7.52
C ALA A 101 -18.13 14.62 6.15
N ARG A 102 -17.55 15.70 5.61
CA ARG A 102 -16.79 15.67 4.34
C ARG A 102 -15.62 14.70 4.41
N HIS A 103 -14.88 14.67 5.53
CA HIS A 103 -13.78 13.73 5.69
C HIS A 103 -14.27 12.28 5.70
N ARG A 104 -15.35 11.99 6.44
CA ARG A 104 -15.94 10.64 6.46
C ARG A 104 -16.40 10.20 5.07
N GLU A 105 -17.10 11.06 4.33
CA GLU A 105 -17.54 10.78 2.97
C GLU A 105 -16.35 10.49 2.03
N MET A 106 -15.30 11.31 2.08
CA MET A 106 -14.09 11.10 1.29
C MET A 106 -13.38 9.79 1.66
N GLN A 107 -13.32 9.44 2.94
CA GLN A 107 -12.73 8.18 3.39
C GLN A 107 -13.56 6.97 2.93
N GLN A 108 -14.89 7.06 2.98
CA GLN A 108 -15.77 6.02 2.45
C GLN A 108 -15.58 5.85 0.94
N ARG A 109 -15.54 6.95 0.19
CA ARG A 109 -15.29 6.93 -1.27
C ARG A 109 -13.93 6.32 -1.60
N ARG A 110 -12.89 6.64 -0.84
CA ARG A 110 -11.54 6.06 -1.00
C ARG A 110 -11.51 4.58 -0.69
N LYS A 111 -12.17 4.14 0.39
CA LYS A 111 -12.29 2.72 0.72
C LYS A 111 -13.00 1.96 -0.42
N ALA A 112 -14.07 2.52 -0.96
CA ALA A 112 -14.79 1.92 -2.09
C ALA A 112 -13.91 1.83 -3.36
N LEU A 113 -13.19 2.91 -3.70
CA LEU A 113 -12.25 2.91 -4.84
C LEU A 113 -11.12 1.90 -4.66
N ARG A 114 -10.52 1.84 -3.46
CA ARG A 114 -9.47 0.87 -3.13
C ARG A 114 -10.01 -0.55 -3.26
N GLN A 115 -11.21 -0.82 -2.74
CA GLN A 115 -11.84 -2.13 -2.88
C GLN A 115 -12.04 -2.50 -4.36
N ALA A 116 -12.52 -1.55 -5.18
CA ALA A 116 -12.69 -1.77 -6.61
C ALA A 116 -11.36 -2.01 -7.36
N GLU A 117 -10.26 -1.36 -6.94
CA GLU A 117 -8.92 -1.65 -7.47
C GLU A 117 -8.45 -3.06 -7.10
N ILE A 118 -8.62 -3.46 -5.84
CA ILE A 118 -8.25 -4.79 -5.36
C ILE A 118 -9.04 -5.86 -6.13
N GLN A 119 -10.35 -5.67 -6.32
CA GLN A 119 -11.16 -6.62 -7.09
C GLN A 119 -10.68 -6.74 -8.54
N ARG A 120 -10.38 -5.61 -9.20
CA ARG A 120 -9.81 -5.62 -10.55
C ARG A 120 -8.46 -6.32 -10.61
N ALA A 121 -7.60 -6.11 -9.61
CA ALA A 121 -6.31 -6.78 -9.49
C ALA A 121 -6.48 -8.30 -9.31
N ALA A 122 -7.38 -8.73 -8.44
CA ALA A 122 -7.68 -10.15 -8.19
C ALA A 122 -8.21 -10.85 -9.45
N GLN A 123 -9.13 -10.20 -10.20
CA GLN A 123 -9.65 -10.74 -11.47
C GLN A 123 -8.53 -10.93 -12.50
N LYS A 124 -7.64 -9.94 -12.64
CA LYS A 124 -6.46 -10.04 -13.52
C LYS A 124 -5.51 -11.16 -13.08
N ALA A 125 -5.29 -11.32 -11.78
CA ALA A 125 -4.47 -12.39 -11.22
C ALA A 125 -5.06 -13.77 -11.55
N GLN A 126 -6.36 -13.97 -11.31
CA GLN A 126 -7.06 -15.23 -11.61
C GLN A 126 -7.01 -15.56 -13.10
N HIS A 127 -7.24 -14.57 -13.97
CA HIS A 127 -7.18 -14.76 -15.41
C HIS A 127 -5.76 -15.16 -15.87
N ALA A 128 -4.73 -14.46 -15.41
CA ALA A 128 -3.35 -14.80 -15.74
C ALA A 128 -2.96 -16.18 -15.20
N TRP A 129 -3.37 -16.52 -13.97
CA TRP A 129 -3.13 -17.82 -13.35
C TRP A 129 -3.71 -18.97 -14.17
N ALA A 130 -4.92 -18.80 -14.68
CA ALA A 130 -5.59 -19.80 -15.52
C ALA A 130 -4.83 -20.10 -16.82
N ALA A 131 -4.10 -19.12 -17.36
CA ALA A 131 -3.28 -19.27 -18.56
C ALA A 131 -1.89 -19.88 -18.31
N TYR A 132 -1.42 -19.94 -17.06
CA TYR A 132 -0.16 -20.59 -16.74
C TYR A 132 -0.32 -22.12 -16.70
N LEU A 133 0.75 -22.82 -17.08
CA LEU A 133 0.79 -24.28 -17.20
C LEU A 133 1.06 -24.95 -15.84
N PRO A 134 0.51 -26.14 -15.58
CA PRO A 134 0.76 -26.86 -14.33
C PRO A 134 2.21 -27.33 -14.18
N ASP A 135 2.88 -27.61 -15.31
CA ASP A 135 4.22 -28.17 -15.37
C ASP A 135 5.14 -27.33 -16.25
N GLY A 136 6.45 -27.40 -15.97
CA GLY A 136 7.49 -26.70 -16.69
C GLY A 136 8.77 -26.59 -15.87
N ASP A 137 9.75 -25.86 -16.41
CA ASP A 137 11.05 -25.66 -15.78
C ASP A 137 11.22 -24.24 -15.24
N SER A 138 12.05 -24.11 -14.21
CA SER A 138 12.40 -22.80 -13.66
C SER A 138 13.85 -22.77 -13.17
N PRO A 139 14.71 -21.96 -13.82
CA PRO A 139 16.08 -21.75 -13.35
C PRO A 139 16.16 -21.23 -11.92
N TYR A 140 15.10 -20.57 -11.43
CA TYR A 140 15.02 -20.14 -10.03
C TYR A 140 14.87 -21.32 -9.07
N LEU A 141 13.94 -22.24 -9.36
CA LEU A 141 13.68 -23.42 -8.51
C LEU A 141 14.90 -24.34 -8.48
N GLU A 142 15.53 -24.58 -9.64
CA GLU A 142 16.78 -25.32 -9.76
C GLU A 142 17.90 -24.69 -8.91
N ARG A 143 18.14 -23.38 -9.09
CA ARG A 143 19.17 -22.66 -8.34
C ARG A 143 18.92 -22.67 -6.83
N LYS A 144 17.64 -22.60 -6.43
CA LYS A 144 17.23 -22.69 -5.02
C LYS A 144 17.14 -24.12 -4.50
N ARG A 145 17.28 -25.13 -5.37
CA ARG A 145 17.19 -26.56 -5.06
C ARG A 145 15.89 -26.94 -4.35
N VAL A 146 14.77 -26.37 -4.81
CA VAL A 146 13.43 -26.63 -4.26
C VAL A 146 12.47 -27.06 -5.37
N ARG A 147 11.45 -27.83 -5.02
CA ARG A 147 10.40 -28.25 -5.95
C ARG A 147 9.31 -27.18 -6.11
N GLY A 148 8.61 -27.21 -7.24
CA GLY A 148 7.46 -26.36 -7.54
C GLY A 148 6.16 -26.88 -6.91
N HIS A 149 5.98 -26.72 -5.60
CA HIS A 149 4.72 -26.95 -4.90
C HIS A 149 3.70 -25.83 -5.14
N GLY A 150 2.58 -26.15 -5.79
CA GLY A 150 1.43 -25.24 -5.97
C GLY A 150 1.74 -24.01 -6.83
N VAL A 151 2.80 -24.07 -7.64
CA VAL A 151 3.16 -23.01 -8.60
C VAL A 151 2.67 -23.38 -9.98
N ARG A 152 2.65 -22.41 -10.89
CA ARG A 152 2.44 -22.66 -12.32
C ARG A 152 3.52 -21.98 -13.15
N TYR A 153 3.70 -22.44 -14.38
CA TYR A 153 4.79 -22.06 -15.27
C TYR A 153 4.27 -21.21 -16.43
N SER A 154 5.07 -20.21 -16.83
CA SER A 154 4.70 -19.34 -17.93
C SER A 154 4.60 -20.13 -19.24
N PRO A 155 3.52 -19.99 -20.02
CA PRO A 155 3.32 -20.74 -21.25
C PRO A 155 4.35 -20.38 -22.35
N SER A 156 5.07 -19.27 -22.19
CA SER A 156 6.16 -18.88 -23.09
C SER A 156 7.45 -19.70 -22.94
N GLY A 157 7.54 -20.59 -21.94
CA GLY A 157 8.74 -21.40 -21.71
C GLY A 157 9.97 -20.60 -21.25
N ASN A 158 9.81 -19.33 -20.85
CA ASN A 158 10.93 -18.45 -20.49
C ASN A 158 11.47 -18.67 -19.06
N GLY A 159 11.14 -19.79 -18.42
CA GLY A 159 11.53 -20.13 -17.05
C GLY A 159 10.85 -19.32 -15.94
N THR A 160 9.85 -18.50 -16.27
CA THR A 160 9.06 -17.73 -15.29
C THR A 160 8.02 -18.64 -14.62
N ILE A 161 7.91 -18.53 -13.30
CA ILE A 161 6.83 -19.15 -12.53
C ILE A 161 5.94 -18.10 -11.90
N ALA A 162 4.68 -18.46 -11.68
CA ALA A 162 3.76 -17.74 -10.83
C ALA A 162 3.49 -18.56 -9.57
N ILE A 163 3.47 -17.87 -8.43
CA ILE A 163 3.06 -18.41 -7.14
C ILE A 163 1.76 -17.69 -6.77
N PRO A 164 0.66 -18.40 -6.50
CA PRO A 164 -0.61 -17.78 -6.19
C PRO A 164 -0.60 -17.19 -4.78
N MET A 165 -1.20 -16.01 -4.61
CA MET A 165 -1.53 -15.44 -3.31
C MET A 165 -3.02 -15.60 -3.09
N CYS A 166 -3.38 -16.51 -2.19
CA CYS A 166 -4.75 -16.90 -1.91
C CYS A 166 -5.24 -16.35 -0.56
N ASP A 167 -6.54 -16.20 -0.41
CA ASP A 167 -7.18 -16.08 0.90
C ASP A 167 -7.39 -17.48 1.54
N ALA A 168 -8.04 -17.51 2.71
CA ALA A 168 -8.34 -18.74 3.44
C ALA A 168 -9.28 -19.70 2.67
N ASP A 169 -10.10 -19.19 1.75
CA ASP A 169 -11.00 -19.97 0.91
C ASP A 169 -10.31 -20.49 -0.37
N GLY A 170 -9.02 -20.19 -0.55
CA GLY A 170 -8.23 -20.59 -1.71
C GLY A 170 -8.44 -19.70 -2.95
N ARG A 171 -9.19 -18.61 -2.85
CA ARG A 171 -9.38 -17.67 -3.97
C ARG A 171 -8.11 -16.85 -4.17
N ILE A 172 -7.70 -16.70 -5.43
CA ILE A 172 -6.50 -15.95 -5.81
C ILE A 172 -6.79 -14.43 -5.86
N TRP A 173 -5.95 -13.66 -5.17
CA TRP A 173 -6.00 -12.19 -5.13
C TRP A 173 -4.77 -11.50 -5.72
N GLY A 174 -3.70 -12.26 -5.95
CA GLY A 174 -2.47 -11.79 -6.58
C GLY A 174 -1.56 -12.96 -6.95
N LEU A 175 -0.48 -12.66 -7.64
CA LEU A 175 0.58 -13.59 -7.98
C LEU A 175 1.93 -13.01 -7.52
N GLN A 176 2.80 -13.85 -6.98
CA GLN A 176 4.23 -13.55 -6.95
C GLN A 176 4.86 -14.17 -8.20
N ILE A 177 5.28 -13.32 -9.12
CA ILE A 177 5.95 -13.71 -10.35
C ILE A 177 7.44 -13.82 -10.06
N ILE A 178 8.04 -14.97 -10.39
CA ILE A 178 9.48 -15.20 -10.32
C ILE A 178 9.99 -15.49 -11.72
N ARG A 179 10.79 -14.57 -12.26
CA ARG A 179 11.34 -14.63 -13.62
C ARG A 179 12.67 -15.37 -13.61
N ALA A 180 13.09 -15.89 -14.77
CA ALA A 180 14.46 -16.33 -14.95
C ALA A 180 15.44 -15.14 -14.77
N ASN A 181 16.68 -15.44 -14.36
CA ASN A 181 17.73 -14.47 -13.94
C ASN A 181 18.25 -13.52 -15.06
N ARG A 182 17.44 -13.21 -16.08
CA ARG A 182 17.78 -12.33 -17.20
C ARG A 182 16.59 -11.49 -17.67
N ALA A 183 15.65 -11.16 -16.79
CA ALA A 183 14.44 -10.41 -17.15
C ALA A 183 14.68 -8.91 -17.48
N GLY A 184 15.65 -8.58 -18.34
CA GLY A 184 15.96 -7.20 -18.76
C GLY A 184 16.49 -6.30 -17.62
N ARG A 185 17.15 -5.19 -17.96
CA ARG A 185 17.78 -4.28 -16.99
C ARG A 185 16.80 -3.58 -16.01
N HIS A 186 15.49 -3.74 -16.19
CA HIS A 186 14.47 -2.99 -15.45
C HIS A 186 13.40 -3.83 -14.73
N LYS A 187 13.45 -5.17 -14.78
CA LYS A 187 12.49 -6.00 -14.04
C LYS A 187 13.18 -6.72 -12.90
N LEU A 188 12.52 -6.71 -11.74
CA LEU A 188 12.94 -7.51 -10.59
C LEU A 188 12.78 -8.99 -10.93
N GLU A 189 13.68 -9.83 -10.38
CA GLU A 189 13.53 -11.28 -10.47
C GLU A 189 12.19 -11.72 -9.84
N LYS A 190 11.85 -11.15 -8.69
CA LYS A 190 10.61 -11.41 -7.95
C LYS A 190 9.76 -10.16 -7.91
N GLU A 191 8.50 -10.29 -8.29
CA GLU A 191 7.57 -9.18 -8.38
C GLU A 191 6.19 -9.63 -7.91
N TYR A 192 5.54 -8.81 -7.08
CA TYR A 192 4.13 -9.01 -6.75
C TYR A 192 3.28 -8.34 -7.82
N TRP A 193 2.37 -9.10 -8.41
CA TRP A 193 1.58 -8.69 -9.56
C TRP A 193 0.12 -9.13 -9.40
N PRO A 194 -0.87 -8.36 -9.88
CA PRO A 194 -0.75 -7.10 -10.62
C PRO A 194 -0.69 -5.87 -9.70
N ALA A 195 -0.19 -4.75 -10.22
CA ALA A 195 -0.23 -3.49 -9.50
C ALA A 195 -1.64 -3.21 -8.94
N GLY A 196 -1.72 -2.82 -7.66
CA GLY A 196 -2.97 -2.65 -6.94
C GLY A 196 -3.48 -3.89 -6.21
N LEU A 197 -2.80 -5.05 -6.28
CA LEU A 197 -3.15 -6.21 -5.46
C LEU A 197 -3.16 -5.87 -3.95
N GLU A 198 -3.93 -6.63 -3.17
CA GLU A 198 -3.87 -6.60 -1.72
C GLU A 198 -2.96 -7.75 -1.27
N LYS A 199 -1.93 -7.44 -0.47
CA LYS A 199 -1.00 -8.44 0.07
C LYS A 199 -1.41 -8.91 1.46
N ILE A 200 -2.06 -8.04 2.22
CA ILE A 200 -2.44 -8.31 3.60
C ILE A 200 -3.61 -9.29 3.58
N GLY A 201 -3.48 -10.39 4.32
CA GLY A 201 -4.49 -11.44 4.35
C GLY A 201 -4.37 -12.48 3.24
N HIS A 202 -3.36 -12.38 2.36
CA HIS A 202 -3.16 -13.32 1.26
C HIS A 202 -1.79 -14.01 1.34
N PHE A 203 -1.77 -15.32 1.09
CA PHE A 203 -0.60 -16.18 1.29
C PHE A 203 -0.52 -17.31 0.24
N HIS A 204 0.65 -17.93 0.12
CA HIS A 204 0.80 -19.19 -0.60
C HIS A 204 0.87 -20.34 0.40
N LEU A 205 0.11 -21.40 0.18
CA LEU A 205 0.08 -22.58 1.03
C LEU A 205 0.77 -23.75 0.31
N ILE A 206 1.72 -24.39 1.01
CA ILE A 206 2.35 -25.62 0.55
C ILE A 206 1.82 -26.77 1.41
N GLY A 207 1.21 -27.77 0.77
CA GLY A 207 0.51 -28.87 1.45
C GLY A 207 -0.85 -28.44 1.99
N SER A 208 -1.36 -29.19 2.97
CA SER A 208 -2.66 -28.93 3.60
C SER A 208 -2.52 -29.00 5.12
N PRO A 209 -2.95 -27.96 5.87
CA PRO A 209 -2.97 -27.99 7.32
C PRO A 209 -3.84 -29.15 7.82
N GLN A 210 -3.32 -29.91 8.79
CA GLN A 210 -4.08 -30.94 9.48
C GLN A 210 -4.60 -30.38 10.80
N ALA A 211 -5.79 -30.82 11.22
CA ALA A 211 -6.34 -30.44 12.53
C ALA A 211 -5.38 -30.88 13.65
N GLY A 212 -5.03 -29.95 14.54
CA GLY A 212 -4.03 -30.19 15.59
C GLY A 212 -2.57 -30.21 15.12
N GLY A 213 -2.31 -29.95 13.84
CA GLY A 213 -0.97 -29.86 13.27
C GLY A 213 -0.29 -28.50 13.49
N VAL A 214 1.03 -28.47 13.34
CA VAL A 214 1.83 -27.23 13.38
C VAL A 214 1.91 -26.64 11.98
N VAL A 215 1.65 -25.34 11.85
CA VAL A 215 1.85 -24.58 10.61
C VAL A 215 3.12 -23.75 10.73
N LEU A 216 4.03 -23.91 9.77
CA LEU A 216 5.23 -23.07 9.67
C LEU A 216 4.97 -21.89 8.74
N VAL A 217 5.43 -20.71 9.16
CA VAL A 217 5.34 -19.46 8.38
C VAL A 217 6.74 -19.07 7.90
N ALA A 218 6.89 -18.78 6.61
CA ALA A 218 8.14 -18.31 6.02
C ALA A 218 7.90 -17.10 5.13
N GLU A 219 8.87 -16.19 5.07
CA GLU A 219 8.78 -14.96 4.26
C GLU A 219 8.77 -15.26 2.75
N GLY A 220 9.54 -16.26 2.32
CA GLY A 220 9.77 -16.57 0.91
C GLY A 220 9.45 -18.01 0.55
N TYR A 221 9.00 -18.20 -0.69
CA TYR A 221 8.63 -19.50 -1.25
C TYR A 221 9.71 -20.58 -1.09
N ALA A 222 10.98 -20.27 -1.42
CA ALA A 222 12.05 -21.26 -1.36
C ALA A 222 12.30 -21.74 0.08
N THR A 223 12.20 -20.84 1.07
CA THR A 223 12.30 -21.19 2.49
C THR A 223 11.13 -22.10 2.89
N ALA A 224 9.90 -21.74 2.52
CA ALA A 224 8.71 -22.57 2.79
C ALA A 224 8.82 -23.97 2.17
N ALA A 225 9.24 -24.06 0.90
CA ALA A 225 9.42 -25.34 0.20
C ALA A 225 10.53 -26.20 0.83
N THR A 226 11.62 -25.57 1.30
CA THR A 226 12.70 -26.26 2.02
C THR A 226 12.19 -26.83 3.34
N LEU A 227 11.44 -26.05 4.12
CA LEU A 227 10.83 -26.52 5.37
C LEU A 227 9.86 -27.67 5.14
N HIS A 228 9.03 -27.58 4.09
CA HIS A 228 8.11 -28.66 3.71
C HIS A 228 8.86 -29.96 3.37
N ALA A 229 9.92 -29.87 2.56
CA ALA A 229 10.73 -31.03 2.19
C ALA A 229 11.50 -31.65 3.37
N ALA A 230 11.95 -30.83 4.33
CA ALA A 230 12.61 -31.31 5.54
C ALA A 230 11.63 -32.06 6.44
N LEU A 231 10.41 -31.54 6.66
CA LEU A 231 9.40 -32.19 7.50
C LEU A 231 8.85 -33.47 6.90
N ALA A 232 8.74 -33.56 5.57
CA ALA A 232 8.32 -34.79 4.89
C ALA A 232 9.25 -35.98 5.17
N GLN A 233 10.51 -35.75 5.53
CA GLN A 233 11.48 -36.81 5.86
C GLN A 233 11.30 -37.39 7.28
N PHE A 234 10.55 -36.71 8.15
CA PHE A 234 10.30 -37.15 9.52
C PHE A 234 8.91 -37.77 9.72
N ALA A 235 8.10 -37.81 8.66
CA ALA A 235 6.75 -38.37 8.67
C ALA A 235 6.67 -39.81 8.08
N SER A 236 7.83 -40.44 7.85
CA SER A 236 7.97 -41.82 7.34
C SER A 236 8.23 -42.82 8.45
#